data_AF-A0A8H6Z791-F1
#
_entry.id   AF-A0A8H6Z791-F1
#
_cell.length_a   1.000
_cell.length_b   1.000
_cell.length_c   1.000
_cell.angle_alpha   90.00
_cell.angle_beta   90.00
_cell.angle_gamma   90.00
#
_symmetry.space_group_name_H-M   'P 1'
#
loop_
_entity.id
_entity.type
_entity.pdbx_description
1 polymer ?
#
loop_
_entity_poly.entity_id
_entity_poly.type
_entity_poly.pdbx_seq_one_letter_code
_entity_poly.pdbx_strand_id
1 'polypeptide(L)'
;MSFSKIAISSIIEQWCFSNDIPTTAAGTVIQPGEHIPRFQDLHPIVREIEKAFADGARSVSLVLNVGGQRYDFQFHFSKIRLLVAINDNYPAVLRAHNVFRHTISNNLLSSTALDNFGGLRIFAPIAGFKITDFPLWKLACLLGETWLEEDVVNALLELAYLQETCNQPMILHAFSSPNPSQMTSTICSTRIPNSVAPISIKFVVVFEPFPLPVSFVTWRGDHFSSYRYETRSPLNLHHGDSMGRPANDNIWSTLVTSCGIAAVNFVTLGSSTSNTAPWTDVSSPAFRCKSIPDLVVYHLTCIHHEAPVEGLARTMPNCPAGMEELNILDDGPVSFNDFNLHRPTIDHPIHSFWENVKKEPLVELPAPPKPSSSQRVPPLPKLAGVSVNPAVIILDSDSEEGSDDDSVIDLTCSSPVIKQETTIDLTHTSPSPLLLAGMIVLQDPNEDANDIVVISDLRPICSASSTQPQKPKLEPLSNISNSQRPPLQIIGDINIGKTYNSFEEEQADIYALEARRGHIWQIAQTKKVNDVPKRITLRCNHYYQHTPSHLHTINHRCGKSIKTDCMAHVNLTRSAADGTWHVSFTDWMHNHSPQIPSGGCPTASNRSTTRVGQ
;
A
#
# COMPACT_ATOMS: atom_id res chain seq x y z
N MET A 1 1.73 23.15 -18.29
CA MET A 1 0.45 23.11 -17.55
C MET A 1 0.72 23.41 -16.08
N SER A 2 -0.10 24.26 -15.44
CA SER A 2 0.01 24.54 -13.99
C SER A 2 -0.95 23.63 -13.25
N PHE A 3 -0.44 22.77 -12.36
CA PHE A 3 -1.28 21.92 -11.51
C PHE A 3 -1.76 22.70 -10.30
N SER A 4 -3.00 22.44 -9.88
CA SER A 4 -3.54 22.95 -8.63
C SER A 4 -2.70 22.43 -7.46
N LYS A 5 -2.47 23.28 -6.47
CA LYS A 5 -1.65 22.96 -5.29
C LYS A 5 -2.50 23.03 -4.04
N ILE A 6 -2.34 22.05 -3.15
CA ILE A 6 -2.89 22.21 -1.79
C ILE A 6 -2.14 23.33 -1.10
N ALA A 7 -2.88 24.31 -0.62
CA ALA A 7 -2.34 25.50 0.01
C ALA A 7 -1.73 25.19 1.39
N ILE A 8 -1.04 26.19 1.95
CA ILE A 8 -0.69 26.19 3.38
C ILE A 8 -1.97 26.30 4.22
N SER A 9 -1.88 26.00 5.52
CA SER A 9 -3.03 26.15 6.43
C SER A 9 -3.42 27.64 6.60
N SER A 10 -4.67 27.88 6.99
CA SER A 10 -5.22 29.19 7.31
C SER A 10 -5.34 30.15 6.12
N ILE A 11 -5.60 29.64 4.91
CA ILE A 11 -5.79 30.52 3.74
C ILE A 11 -7.20 31.09 3.62
N ILE A 12 -8.20 30.51 4.28
CA ILE A 12 -9.57 31.05 4.30
C ILE A 12 -9.67 32.09 5.42
N GLU A 13 -9.74 33.36 5.08
CA GLU A 13 -9.87 34.45 6.07
C GLU A 13 -11.31 34.66 6.51
N GLN A 14 -12.23 34.62 5.55
CA GLN A 14 -13.65 34.90 5.76
C GLN A 14 -14.49 34.01 4.84
N TRP A 15 -15.68 33.65 5.30
CA TRP A 15 -16.64 32.94 4.48
C TRP A 15 -18.08 33.23 4.92
N CYS A 16 -19.02 33.18 3.98
CA CYS A 16 -20.46 33.26 4.25
C CYS A 16 -21.25 32.44 3.23
N PHE A 17 -22.37 31.86 3.66
CA PHE A 17 -23.28 31.16 2.76
C PHE A 17 -24.10 32.17 1.93
N SER A 18 -24.32 31.85 0.65
CA SER A 18 -25.18 32.64 -0.24
C SER A 18 -26.22 31.75 -0.94
N ASN A 19 -27.35 32.36 -1.29
CA ASN A 19 -28.41 31.74 -2.09
C ASN A 19 -28.08 31.74 -3.59
N ASP A 20 -27.10 32.53 -4.02
CA ASP A 20 -26.70 32.58 -5.43
C ASP A 20 -26.08 31.26 -5.87
N ILE A 21 -26.34 30.87 -7.12
CA ILE A 21 -25.77 29.67 -7.75
C ILE A 21 -24.68 30.14 -8.71
N PRO A 22 -23.39 29.97 -8.38
CA PRO A 22 -22.33 30.37 -9.29
C PRO A 22 -22.37 29.46 -10.52
N THR A 23 -22.53 30.06 -11.69
CA THR A 23 -22.57 29.38 -12.99
C THR A 23 -21.21 29.37 -13.69
N THR A 24 -20.22 30.07 -13.13
CA THR A 24 -18.88 30.15 -13.71
C THR A 24 -18.07 28.89 -13.41
N ALA A 25 -17.13 28.58 -14.30
CA ALA A 25 -16.20 27.48 -14.10
C ALA A 25 -15.34 27.67 -12.83
N ALA A 26 -14.99 28.92 -12.49
CA ALA A 26 -14.29 29.26 -11.25
C ALA A 26 -15.10 28.92 -9.98
N GLY A 27 -16.43 28.88 -10.05
CA GLY A 27 -17.28 28.51 -8.91
C GLY A 27 -17.63 27.02 -8.81
N THR A 28 -17.43 26.25 -9.87
CA THR A 28 -17.98 24.87 -9.99
C THR A 28 -16.95 23.79 -10.27
N VAL A 29 -15.81 24.12 -10.90
CA VAL A 29 -14.74 23.17 -11.20
C VAL A 29 -13.39 23.66 -10.66
N ILE A 30 -12.42 22.77 -10.54
CA ILE A 30 -11.05 23.14 -10.17
C ILE A 30 -10.32 23.64 -11.41
N GLN A 31 -9.80 24.86 -11.34
CA GLN A 31 -9.05 25.47 -12.43
C GLN A 31 -7.55 25.13 -12.33
N PRO A 32 -6.83 25.06 -13.47
CA PRO A 32 -5.37 24.92 -13.48
C PRO A 32 -4.69 26.01 -12.63
N GLY A 33 -3.78 25.61 -11.74
CA GLY A 33 -3.07 26.51 -10.84
C GLY A 33 -3.88 27.02 -9.65
N GLU A 34 -5.12 26.59 -9.48
CA GLU A 34 -5.94 26.98 -8.32
C GLU A 34 -5.34 26.47 -7.00
N HIS A 35 -5.43 27.30 -5.96
CA HIS A 35 -5.04 26.94 -4.60
C HIS A 35 -6.18 26.20 -3.91
N ILE A 36 -5.92 24.94 -3.54
CA ILE A 36 -6.89 24.09 -2.84
C ILE A 36 -6.72 24.31 -1.33
N PRO A 37 -7.70 24.88 -0.62
CA PRO A 37 -7.61 25.03 0.84
C PRO A 37 -7.46 23.67 1.51
N ARG A 38 -6.72 23.64 2.62
CA ARG A 38 -6.57 22.41 3.40
C ARG A 38 -7.89 22.03 4.06
N PHE A 39 -8.05 20.74 4.34
CA PHE A 39 -9.25 20.26 5.03
C PHE A 39 -9.54 21.00 6.33
N GLN A 40 -8.52 21.39 7.10
CA GLN A 40 -8.70 22.15 8.35
C GLN A 40 -9.40 23.50 8.12
N ASP A 41 -9.11 24.17 7.00
CA ASP A 41 -9.72 25.45 6.66
C ASP A 41 -11.16 25.26 6.14
N LEU A 42 -11.39 24.15 5.42
CA LEU A 42 -12.71 23.79 4.89
C LEU A 42 -13.65 23.24 5.98
N HIS A 43 -13.12 22.70 7.06
CA HIS A 43 -13.89 21.96 8.06
C HIS A 43 -15.06 22.76 8.68
N PRO A 44 -14.90 24.03 9.08
CA PRO A 44 -16.02 24.83 9.58
C PRO A 44 -17.16 24.96 8.56
N ILE A 45 -16.82 25.20 7.30
CA ILE A 45 -17.79 25.33 6.19
C ILE A 45 -18.52 24.00 5.98
N VAL A 46 -17.77 22.89 5.91
CA VAL A 46 -18.32 21.54 5.65
C VAL A 46 -19.28 21.10 6.77
N ARG A 47 -19.02 21.49 8.02
CA ARG A 47 -19.91 21.17 9.16
C ARG A 47 -21.27 21.85 9.07
N GLU A 48 -21.36 23.00 8.40
CA GLU A 48 -22.58 23.80 8.31
C GLU A 48 -23.30 23.68 6.96
N ILE A 49 -22.64 23.09 5.94
CA ILE A 49 -23.13 23.08 4.55
C ILE A 49 -24.52 22.45 4.39
N GLU A 50 -24.83 21.38 5.13
CA GLU A 50 -26.14 20.70 5.04
C GLU A 50 -27.26 21.56 5.65
N LYS A 51 -26.97 22.23 6.76
CA LYS A 51 -27.91 23.17 7.38
C LYS A 51 -28.14 24.36 6.45
N ALA A 52 -27.06 24.95 5.93
CA ALA A 52 -27.14 26.07 5.00
C ALA A 52 -27.93 25.71 3.74
N PHE A 53 -27.74 24.49 3.21
CA PHE A 53 -28.51 24.01 2.07
C PHE A 53 -30.02 23.92 2.36
N ALA A 54 -30.38 23.40 3.55
CA ALA A 54 -31.76 23.34 4.02
C ALA A 54 -32.36 24.75 4.22
N ASP A 55 -31.54 25.72 4.61
CA ASP A 55 -31.93 27.14 4.76
C ASP A 55 -31.99 27.90 3.42
N GLY A 56 -31.75 27.23 2.28
CA GLY A 56 -31.87 27.80 0.94
C GLY A 56 -30.56 28.22 0.27
N ALA A 57 -29.43 28.15 0.98
CA ALA A 57 -28.13 28.47 0.40
C ALA A 57 -27.69 27.45 -0.66
N ARG A 58 -26.92 27.90 -1.64
CA ARG A 58 -26.41 27.07 -2.75
C ARG A 58 -24.91 27.24 -2.97
N SER A 59 -24.30 28.24 -2.34
CA SER A 59 -22.87 28.52 -2.47
C SER A 59 -22.27 29.09 -1.19
N VAL A 60 -20.95 29.18 -1.18
CA VAL A 60 -20.14 29.84 -0.15
C VAL A 60 -19.33 30.93 -0.82
N SER A 61 -19.48 32.17 -0.37
CA SER A 61 -18.56 33.26 -0.70
C SER A 61 -17.38 33.17 0.25
N LEU A 62 -16.15 33.20 -0.27
CA LEU A 62 -14.91 32.94 0.44
C LEU A 62 -13.93 34.07 0.14
N VAL A 63 -13.18 34.50 1.15
CA VAL A 63 -12.02 35.38 0.98
C VAL A 63 -10.76 34.57 1.28
N LEU A 64 -9.97 34.30 0.25
CA LEU A 64 -8.71 33.55 0.35
C LEU A 64 -7.52 34.52 0.43
N ASN A 65 -6.58 34.27 1.35
CA ASN A 65 -5.30 34.96 1.41
C ASN A 65 -4.18 34.03 0.93
N VAL A 66 -3.69 34.30 -0.27
CA VAL A 66 -2.66 33.51 -0.93
C VAL A 66 -1.45 34.40 -1.15
N GLY A 67 -0.35 34.12 -0.44
CA GLY A 67 0.88 34.90 -0.55
C GLY A 67 0.73 36.37 -0.15
N GLY A 68 -0.17 36.68 0.79
CA GLY A 68 -0.45 38.05 1.23
C GLY A 68 -1.45 38.81 0.36
N GLN A 69 -1.94 38.20 -0.73
CA GLN A 69 -2.96 38.79 -1.60
C GLN A 69 -4.33 38.18 -1.30
N ARG A 70 -5.35 39.04 -1.21
CA ARG A 70 -6.74 38.65 -0.95
C ARG A 70 -7.48 38.41 -2.26
N TYR A 71 -8.21 37.31 -2.32
CA TYR A 71 -8.99 36.89 -3.47
C TYR A 71 -10.40 36.51 -3.02
N ASP A 72 -11.40 37.11 -3.67
CA ASP A 72 -12.80 36.81 -3.40
C ASP A 72 -13.31 35.75 -4.39
N PHE A 73 -13.91 34.70 -3.87
CA PHE A 73 -14.48 33.61 -4.65
C PHE A 73 -15.90 33.30 -4.20
N GLN A 74 -16.68 32.72 -5.10
CA GLN A 74 -17.97 32.14 -4.79
C GLN A 74 -18.01 30.70 -5.28
N PHE A 75 -17.95 29.74 -4.35
CA PHE A 75 -17.90 28.31 -4.66
C PHE A 75 -19.26 27.67 -4.45
N HIS A 76 -19.72 26.92 -5.45
CA HIS A 76 -20.86 26.03 -5.29
C HIS A 76 -20.53 24.93 -4.26
N PHE A 77 -21.54 24.40 -3.57
CA PHE A 77 -21.34 23.31 -2.60
C PHE A 77 -20.68 22.06 -3.22
N SER A 78 -20.94 21.76 -4.49
CA SER A 78 -20.25 20.67 -5.21
C SER A 78 -18.73 20.89 -5.30
N LYS A 79 -18.28 22.14 -5.49
CA LYS A 79 -16.86 22.49 -5.51
C LYS A 79 -16.24 22.35 -4.11
N ILE A 80 -16.94 22.76 -3.05
CA ILE A 80 -16.48 22.51 -1.67
C ILE A 80 -16.31 21.01 -1.41
N ARG A 81 -17.27 20.18 -1.81
CA ARG A 81 -17.18 18.72 -1.69
C ARG A 81 -16.03 18.14 -2.52
N LEU A 82 -15.78 18.66 -3.71
CA LEU A 82 -14.64 18.28 -4.54
C LEU A 82 -13.29 18.64 -3.88
N LEU A 83 -13.17 19.84 -3.31
CA LEU A 83 -11.97 20.25 -2.56
C LEU A 83 -11.72 19.33 -1.35
N VAL A 84 -12.77 18.91 -0.64
CA VAL A 84 -12.68 17.92 0.44
C VAL A 84 -12.21 16.57 -0.10
N ALA A 85 -12.82 16.06 -1.17
CA ALA A 85 -12.44 14.80 -1.79
C ALA A 85 -10.97 14.79 -2.24
N ILE A 86 -10.45 15.91 -2.75
CA ILE A 86 -9.03 16.06 -3.10
C ILE A 86 -8.14 15.99 -1.84
N ASN A 87 -8.54 16.64 -0.74
CA ASN A 87 -7.80 16.57 0.52
C ASN A 87 -7.78 15.13 1.08
N ASP A 88 -8.93 14.46 1.11
CA ASP A 88 -9.06 13.09 1.60
C ASP A 88 -8.23 12.10 0.78
N ASN A 89 -8.05 12.39 -0.51
CA ASN A 89 -7.28 11.56 -1.44
C ASN A 89 -5.92 12.19 -1.82
N TYR A 90 -5.39 13.10 -1.00
CA TYR A 90 -4.16 13.83 -1.31
C TYR A 90 -2.97 12.92 -1.70
N PRO A 91 -2.69 11.80 -1.00
CA PRO A 91 -1.59 10.92 -1.39
C PRO A 91 -1.75 10.37 -2.81
N ALA A 92 -2.96 9.98 -3.21
CA ALA A 92 -3.24 9.47 -4.56
C ALA A 92 -3.09 10.58 -5.62
N VAL A 93 -3.62 11.77 -5.35
CA VAL A 93 -3.50 12.93 -6.24
C VAL A 93 -2.03 13.32 -6.43
N LEU A 94 -1.26 13.39 -5.35
CA LEU A 94 0.17 13.71 -5.40
C LEU A 94 0.97 12.65 -6.17
N ARG A 95 0.69 11.37 -5.92
CA ARG A 95 1.32 10.24 -6.62
C ARG A 95 1.03 10.29 -8.13
N ALA A 96 -0.23 10.46 -8.52
CA ALA A 96 -0.62 10.58 -9.93
C ALA A 96 0.04 11.79 -10.61
N HIS A 97 0.05 12.95 -9.94
CA HIS A 97 0.75 14.14 -10.42
C HIS A 97 2.24 13.88 -10.65
N ASN A 98 2.90 13.19 -9.73
CA ASN A 98 4.33 12.88 -9.85
C ASN A 98 4.61 11.94 -11.03
N VAL A 99 3.76 10.93 -11.27
CA VAL A 99 3.89 10.03 -12.44
C VAL A 99 3.73 10.83 -13.73
N PHE A 100 2.68 11.63 -13.83
CA PHE A 100 2.41 12.43 -15.03
C PHE A 100 3.54 13.44 -15.30
N ARG A 101 4.00 14.16 -14.26
CA ARG A 101 5.13 15.08 -14.37
C ARG A 101 6.42 14.36 -14.77
N HIS A 102 6.70 13.19 -14.20
CA HIS A 102 7.89 12.40 -14.53
C HIS A 102 7.85 11.95 -16.00
N THR A 103 6.69 11.54 -16.48
CA THR A 103 6.42 11.17 -17.87
C THR A 103 6.72 12.34 -18.83
N ILE A 104 6.24 13.55 -18.52
CA ILE A 104 6.54 14.78 -19.29
C ILE A 104 8.04 15.08 -19.25
N SER A 105 8.63 15.08 -18.05
CA SER A 105 9.99 15.59 -17.84
C SER A 105 11.05 14.72 -18.50
N ASN A 106 10.78 13.43 -18.68
CA ASN A 106 11.68 12.48 -19.31
C ASN A 106 11.23 12.09 -20.73
N ASN A 107 10.19 12.76 -21.26
CA ASN A 107 9.65 12.49 -22.59
C ASN A 107 9.34 10.99 -22.81
N LEU A 108 8.69 10.35 -21.83
CA LEU A 108 8.45 8.90 -21.85
C LEU A 108 7.30 8.47 -22.78
N LEU A 109 6.45 9.40 -23.17
CA LEU A 109 5.29 9.18 -24.03
C LEU A 109 5.25 10.21 -25.16
N SER A 110 4.69 9.82 -26.29
CA SER A 110 4.30 10.66 -27.42
C SER A 110 3.26 11.69 -26.97
N SER A 111 3.15 12.82 -27.68
CA SER A 111 2.18 13.88 -27.32
C SER A 111 0.75 13.33 -27.24
N THR A 112 0.36 12.47 -28.17
CA THR A 112 -0.99 11.87 -28.20
C THR A 112 -1.22 10.93 -27.02
N ALA A 113 -0.26 10.04 -26.71
CA ALA A 113 -0.39 9.15 -25.55
C ALA A 113 -0.37 9.92 -24.23
N LEU A 114 0.41 10.99 -24.15
CA LEU A 114 0.48 11.88 -23.00
C LEU A 114 -0.84 12.62 -22.76
N ASP A 115 -1.47 13.15 -23.82
CA ASP A 115 -2.77 13.84 -23.73
C ASP A 115 -3.86 12.86 -23.28
N ASN A 116 -3.88 11.65 -23.85
CA ASN A 116 -4.81 10.59 -23.44
C ASN A 116 -4.58 10.19 -21.97
N PHE A 117 -3.32 9.98 -21.56
CA PHE A 117 -2.96 9.63 -20.19
C PHE A 117 -3.37 10.73 -19.19
N GLY A 118 -3.19 12.01 -19.57
CA GLY A 118 -3.60 13.16 -18.76
C GLY A 118 -5.10 13.31 -18.59
N GLY A 119 -5.90 12.73 -19.50
CA GLY A 119 -7.36 12.69 -19.43
C GLY A 119 -7.94 11.57 -18.57
N LEU A 120 -7.12 10.61 -18.11
CA LEU A 120 -7.60 9.46 -17.35
C LEU A 120 -7.94 9.81 -15.90
N ARG A 121 -8.91 9.08 -15.34
CA ARG A 121 -9.20 9.15 -13.90
C ARG A 121 -8.08 8.46 -13.14
N ILE A 122 -7.50 9.11 -12.15
CA ILE A 122 -6.38 8.54 -11.36
C ILE A 122 -6.75 7.26 -10.59
N PHE A 123 -8.04 7.08 -10.29
CA PHE A 123 -8.62 5.90 -9.65
C PHE A 123 -9.16 4.87 -10.64
N ALA A 124 -9.05 5.12 -11.96
CA ALA A 124 -9.40 4.10 -12.94
C ALA A 124 -8.51 2.87 -12.70
N PRO A 125 -9.09 1.67 -12.73
CA PRO A 125 -8.32 0.43 -12.67
C PRO A 125 -7.43 0.34 -13.91
N ILE A 126 -6.23 -0.22 -13.75
CA ILE A 126 -5.39 -0.57 -14.89
C ILE A 126 -6.14 -1.62 -15.73
N ALA A 127 -6.04 -1.49 -17.06
CA ALA A 127 -6.87 -2.25 -18.00
C ALA A 127 -5.98 -3.23 -18.77
N GLY A 128 -6.57 -4.32 -19.26
CA GLY A 128 -5.84 -5.30 -20.07
C GLY A 128 -5.31 -6.51 -19.32
N PHE A 129 -5.48 -6.56 -18.00
CA PHE A 129 -4.96 -7.60 -17.12
C PHE A 129 -6.10 -8.46 -16.59
N LYS A 130 -5.87 -9.76 -16.44
CA LYS A 130 -6.85 -10.75 -16.00
C LYS A 130 -6.91 -10.85 -14.47
N ILE A 131 -5.75 -10.80 -13.82
CA ILE A 131 -5.65 -10.91 -12.35
C ILE A 131 -5.45 -9.53 -11.72
N THR A 132 -4.72 -8.67 -12.43
CA THR A 132 -4.22 -7.44 -11.82
C THR A 132 -5.22 -6.30 -11.97
N ASP A 133 -5.78 -5.84 -10.86
CA ASP A 133 -6.65 -4.67 -10.79
C ASP A 133 -6.13 -3.68 -9.73
N PHE A 134 -5.54 -2.58 -10.20
CA PHE A 134 -5.06 -1.52 -9.31
C PHE A 134 -5.23 -0.13 -9.92
N PRO A 135 -5.45 0.92 -9.11
CA PRO A 135 -5.68 2.26 -9.62
C PRO A 135 -4.41 2.90 -10.20
N LEU A 136 -4.54 3.64 -11.31
CA LEU A 136 -3.42 4.25 -12.06
C LEU A 136 -2.45 5.08 -11.20
N TRP A 137 -2.91 5.73 -10.12
CA TRP A 137 -2.01 6.49 -9.23
C TRP A 137 -0.93 5.63 -8.55
N LYS A 138 -1.13 4.29 -8.43
CA LYS A 138 -0.13 3.37 -7.86
C LYS A 138 1.11 3.19 -8.73
N LEU A 139 1.07 3.58 -10.02
CA LEU A 139 2.26 3.64 -10.87
C LEU A 139 3.36 4.53 -10.26
N ALA A 140 3.05 5.38 -9.29
CA ALA A 140 4.03 6.17 -8.55
C ALA A 140 5.06 5.32 -7.78
N CYS A 141 4.80 4.04 -7.48
CA CYS A 141 5.80 3.15 -6.87
C CYS A 141 6.95 2.79 -7.83
N LEU A 142 6.82 3.11 -9.13
CA LEU A 142 7.91 3.03 -10.10
C LEU A 142 8.79 4.28 -10.07
N LEU A 143 8.43 5.34 -9.34
CA LEU A 143 9.24 6.56 -9.25
C LEU A 143 10.33 6.42 -8.20
N GLY A 144 11.57 6.72 -8.60
CA GLY A 144 12.73 6.69 -7.71
C GLY A 144 12.96 5.30 -7.10
N GLU A 145 13.48 5.29 -5.86
CA GLU A 145 13.74 4.08 -5.09
C GLU A 145 12.60 3.78 -4.11
N THR A 146 11.36 3.85 -4.58
CA THR A 146 10.20 3.47 -3.78
C THR A 146 9.96 1.95 -3.85
N TRP A 147 9.38 1.40 -2.78
CA TRP A 147 8.98 0.00 -2.72
C TRP A 147 7.90 -0.27 -3.77
N LEU A 148 8.09 -1.33 -4.55
CA LEU A 148 7.06 -1.78 -5.48
C LEU A 148 5.96 -2.50 -4.72
N GLU A 149 4.73 -2.13 -5.05
CA GLU A 149 3.54 -2.82 -4.55
C GLU A 149 3.34 -4.13 -5.34
N GLU A 150 2.83 -5.17 -4.67
CA GLU A 150 2.62 -6.50 -5.26
C GLU A 150 1.81 -6.43 -6.56
N ASP A 151 0.71 -5.67 -6.57
CA ASP A 151 -0.14 -5.52 -7.75
C ASP A 151 0.64 -4.98 -8.97
N VAL A 152 1.59 -4.08 -8.75
CA VAL A 152 2.41 -3.52 -9.84
C VAL A 152 3.42 -4.54 -10.34
N VAL A 153 3.99 -5.36 -9.45
CA VAL A 153 4.85 -6.50 -9.84
C VAL A 153 4.05 -7.51 -10.65
N ASN A 154 2.82 -7.82 -10.23
CA ASN A 154 1.92 -8.74 -10.94
C ASN A 154 1.57 -8.23 -12.34
N ALA A 155 1.24 -6.94 -12.52
CA ALA A 155 1.02 -6.37 -13.85
C ALA A 155 2.26 -6.43 -14.73
N LEU A 156 3.46 -6.18 -14.18
CA LEU A 156 4.70 -6.27 -14.96
C LEU A 156 4.99 -7.70 -15.40
N LEU A 157 4.75 -8.70 -14.53
CA LEU A 157 4.87 -10.10 -14.88
C LEU A 157 3.82 -10.50 -15.91
N GLU A 158 2.57 -10.11 -15.74
CA GLU A 158 1.51 -10.43 -16.70
C GLU A 158 1.77 -9.76 -18.07
N LEU A 159 2.25 -8.52 -18.10
CA LEU A 159 2.66 -7.87 -19.34
C LEU A 159 3.84 -8.60 -20.00
N ALA A 160 4.84 -9.01 -19.23
CA ALA A 160 5.96 -9.81 -19.73
C ALA A 160 5.49 -11.16 -20.29
N TYR A 161 4.55 -11.82 -19.61
CA TYR A 161 3.92 -13.06 -20.09
C TYR A 161 3.25 -12.85 -21.45
N LEU A 162 2.43 -11.80 -21.59
CA LEU A 162 1.72 -11.49 -22.81
C LEU A 162 2.69 -11.15 -23.96
N GLN A 163 3.76 -10.41 -23.66
CA GLN A 163 4.82 -10.10 -24.62
C GLN A 163 5.54 -11.36 -25.11
N GLU A 164 5.89 -12.26 -24.20
CA GLU A 164 6.63 -13.48 -24.53
C GLU A 164 5.76 -14.47 -25.29
N THR A 165 4.51 -14.68 -24.88
CA THR A 165 3.57 -15.61 -25.54
C THR A 165 3.23 -15.24 -26.98
N CYS A 166 3.40 -13.97 -27.36
CA CYS A 166 3.34 -13.54 -28.76
C CYS A 166 4.50 -14.11 -29.59
N ASN A 167 5.69 -14.25 -29.01
CA ASN A 167 6.90 -14.71 -29.69
C ASN A 167 7.09 -16.23 -29.58
N GLN A 168 6.95 -16.78 -28.37
CA GLN A 168 7.07 -18.19 -28.06
C GLN A 168 6.16 -18.54 -26.88
N PRO A 169 5.52 -19.73 -26.85
CA PRO A 169 4.75 -20.13 -25.69
C PRO A 169 5.67 -20.25 -24.47
N MET A 170 5.45 -19.43 -23.44
CA MET A 170 6.14 -19.46 -22.16
C MET A 170 5.08 -19.43 -21.04
N ILE A 171 5.40 -19.99 -19.88
CA ILE A 171 4.53 -19.97 -18.70
C ILE A 171 5.20 -19.09 -17.63
N LEU A 172 4.49 -18.09 -17.13
CA LEU A 172 5.04 -17.07 -16.24
C LEU A 172 4.13 -16.76 -15.05
N HIS A 173 4.36 -17.39 -13.90
CA HIS A 173 3.49 -17.18 -12.75
C HIS A 173 3.96 -16.02 -11.88
N ALA A 174 3.02 -15.24 -11.35
CA ALA A 174 3.28 -14.42 -10.19
C ALA A 174 2.71 -15.15 -8.96
N PHE A 175 3.51 -15.37 -7.92
CA PHE A 175 3.01 -15.91 -6.65
C PHE A 175 3.14 -14.88 -5.54
N SER A 176 2.04 -14.64 -4.85
CA SER A 176 2.03 -14.09 -3.49
C SER A 176 1.76 -15.19 -2.48
N SER A 177 2.67 -16.16 -2.40
CA SER A 177 2.69 -17.08 -1.26
C SER A 177 3.80 -16.68 -0.29
N PRO A 178 3.49 -16.45 1.00
CA PRO A 178 4.47 -16.03 2.01
C PRO A 178 5.45 -17.13 2.42
N ASN A 179 5.36 -18.36 1.89
CA ASN A 179 6.21 -19.46 2.35
C ASN A 179 6.81 -20.36 1.24
N PRO A 180 8.05 -20.08 0.78
CA PRO A 180 8.79 -20.90 -0.17
C PRO A 180 8.98 -22.36 0.30
N SER A 181 9.08 -22.60 1.61
CA SER A 181 9.27 -23.96 2.15
C SER A 181 8.04 -24.86 1.92
N GLN A 182 6.84 -24.27 1.83
CA GLN A 182 5.63 -24.98 1.45
C GLN A 182 5.60 -25.29 -0.06
N MET A 183 6.16 -24.43 -0.91
CA MET A 183 6.30 -24.70 -2.34
C MET A 183 7.32 -25.81 -2.63
N THR A 184 8.53 -25.72 -2.06
CA THR A 184 9.60 -26.71 -2.32
C THR A 184 9.22 -28.10 -1.81
N SER A 185 8.57 -28.19 -0.65
CA SER A 185 8.04 -29.46 -0.15
C SER A 185 6.94 -30.02 -1.05
N THR A 186 6.03 -29.18 -1.56
CA THR A 186 4.98 -29.63 -2.49
C THR A 186 5.54 -30.09 -3.84
N ILE A 187 6.54 -29.38 -4.40
CA ILE A 187 7.21 -29.73 -5.66
C ILE A 187 8.01 -31.04 -5.53
N CYS A 188 8.69 -31.26 -4.40
CA CYS A 188 9.50 -32.46 -4.19
C CYS A 188 8.69 -33.67 -3.64
N SER A 189 7.54 -33.45 -2.99
CA SER A 189 6.78 -34.49 -2.26
C SER A 189 5.84 -35.31 -3.13
N THR A 190 5.73 -35.06 -4.44
CA THR A 190 4.89 -35.88 -5.35
C THR A 190 5.36 -37.34 -5.51
N ARG A 191 6.41 -37.77 -4.79
CA ARG A 191 6.86 -39.18 -4.72
C ARG A 191 6.65 -39.89 -3.38
N ILE A 192 6.14 -39.25 -2.33
CA ILE A 192 5.97 -39.91 -1.03
C ILE A 192 4.48 -39.99 -0.67
N PRO A 193 3.88 -41.20 -0.71
CA PRO A 193 2.55 -41.38 -0.17
C PRO A 193 2.63 -41.40 1.36
N ASN A 194 1.89 -40.49 1.97
CA ASN A 194 1.27 -40.56 3.32
C ASN A 194 1.72 -39.52 4.36
N SER A 195 0.70 -38.79 4.81
CA SER A 195 0.48 -38.23 6.15
C SER A 195 1.38 -37.11 6.67
N VAL A 196 1.22 -35.91 6.12
CA VAL A 196 0.97 -34.68 6.90
C VAL A 196 0.07 -33.83 6.02
N ALA A 197 -1.08 -33.34 6.49
CA ALA A 197 -1.94 -32.47 5.70
C ALA A 197 -1.21 -31.13 5.44
N PRO A 198 -0.68 -30.89 4.23
CA PRO A 198 -0.11 -29.60 3.90
C PRO A 198 -1.27 -28.71 3.51
N ILE A 199 -1.24 -27.44 3.90
CA ILE A 199 -2.03 -26.41 3.23
C ILE A 199 -1.70 -26.55 1.74
N SER A 200 -2.63 -27.15 1.02
CA SER A 200 -2.41 -27.65 -0.32
C SER A 200 -2.42 -26.44 -1.22
N ILE A 201 -1.24 -25.90 -1.50
CA ILE A 201 -1.02 -25.28 -2.81
C ILE A 201 -1.19 -26.45 -3.77
N LYS A 202 -2.42 -26.70 -4.23
CA LYS A 202 -2.69 -27.61 -5.33
C LYS A 202 -2.02 -26.97 -6.53
N PHE A 203 -0.72 -27.25 -6.69
CA PHE A 203 -0.07 -27.22 -7.97
C PHE A 203 -0.86 -28.21 -8.84
N VAL A 204 -1.88 -27.71 -9.53
CA VAL A 204 -2.40 -28.38 -10.73
C VAL A 204 -1.47 -28.04 -11.90
N VAL A 205 -0.16 -27.98 -11.65
CA VAL A 205 0.77 -28.58 -12.59
C VAL A 205 0.86 -30.02 -12.13
N VAL A 206 -0.15 -30.82 -12.50
CA VAL A 206 0.08 -32.26 -12.64
C VAL A 206 1.32 -32.32 -13.53
N PHE A 207 2.45 -32.77 -12.98
CA PHE A 207 3.73 -32.94 -13.68
C PHE A 207 3.60 -34.05 -14.73
N GLU A 208 2.60 -33.98 -15.61
CA GLU A 208 2.84 -34.34 -16.98
C GLU A 208 3.98 -33.44 -17.49
N PRO A 209 4.90 -33.98 -18.31
CA PRO A 209 6.07 -33.25 -18.77
C PRO A 209 5.65 -32.06 -19.62
N PHE A 210 5.37 -30.93 -18.96
CA PHE A 210 5.17 -29.67 -19.63
C PHE A 210 6.50 -29.31 -20.28
N PRO A 211 6.55 -29.08 -21.60
CA PRO A 211 7.80 -28.79 -22.28
C PRO A 211 8.31 -27.36 -22.04
N LEU A 212 7.56 -26.51 -21.32
CA LEU A 212 7.80 -25.07 -21.23
C LEU A 212 8.42 -24.65 -19.89
N PRO A 213 9.47 -23.81 -19.89
CA PRO A 213 10.04 -23.28 -18.66
C PRO A 213 8.98 -22.52 -17.86
N VAL A 214 9.05 -22.65 -16.54
CA VAL A 214 8.13 -22.01 -15.61
C VAL A 214 8.94 -21.04 -14.76
N SER A 215 8.65 -19.75 -14.89
CA SER A 215 9.28 -18.72 -14.04
C SER A 215 8.26 -18.15 -13.08
N PHE A 216 8.69 -17.79 -11.87
CA PHE A 216 7.84 -17.13 -10.91
C PHE A 216 8.55 -16.21 -9.94
N VAL A 217 7.82 -15.23 -9.41
CA VAL A 217 8.28 -14.34 -8.33
C VAL A 217 7.65 -14.80 -7.02
N THR A 218 8.41 -14.72 -5.94
CA THR A 218 7.91 -14.88 -4.57
C THR A 218 8.19 -13.61 -3.78
N TRP A 219 7.31 -13.34 -2.82
CA TRP A 219 7.45 -12.26 -1.87
C TRP A 219 7.54 -12.81 -0.46
N ARG A 220 8.65 -12.53 0.25
CA ARG A 220 8.87 -13.01 1.62
C ARG A 220 9.35 -11.88 2.51
N GLY A 221 8.52 -11.52 3.50
CA GLY A 221 8.77 -10.36 4.36
C GLY A 221 8.66 -9.08 3.56
N ASP A 222 9.77 -8.36 3.43
CA ASP A 222 9.90 -7.15 2.63
C ASP A 222 10.77 -7.38 1.39
N HIS A 223 10.84 -8.59 0.83
CA HIS A 223 11.76 -8.87 -0.28
C HIS A 223 11.13 -9.73 -1.38
N PHE A 224 11.36 -9.33 -2.63
CA PHE A 224 10.98 -10.08 -3.82
C PHE A 224 12.17 -10.89 -4.35
N SER A 225 11.93 -12.17 -4.64
CA SER A 225 12.90 -13.06 -5.29
C SER A 225 12.24 -13.78 -6.45
N SER A 226 13.03 -14.32 -7.36
CA SER A 226 12.55 -15.02 -8.54
C SER A 226 13.08 -16.44 -8.60
N TYR A 227 12.31 -17.30 -9.24
CA TYR A 227 12.63 -18.69 -9.48
C TYR A 227 12.31 -19.03 -10.93
N ARG A 228 13.09 -19.91 -11.53
CA ARG A 228 12.86 -20.41 -12.88
C ARG A 228 13.19 -21.89 -12.95
N TYR A 229 12.22 -22.67 -13.38
CA TYR A 229 12.33 -24.10 -13.58
C TYR A 229 12.54 -24.40 -15.06
N GLU A 230 13.66 -25.05 -15.40
CA GLU A 230 13.93 -25.49 -16.77
C GLU A 230 13.42 -26.91 -17.00
N THR A 231 12.50 -27.08 -17.95
CA THR A 231 11.87 -28.37 -18.25
C THR A 231 12.81 -29.40 -18.85
N ARG A 232 13.88 -28.95 -19.51
CA ARG A 232 14.89 -29.84 -20.11
C ARG A 232 15.82 -30.48 -19.08
N SER A 233 15.90 -29.91 -17.87
CA SER A 233 16.70 -30.44 -16.78
C SER A 233 15.87 -30.33 -15.50
N PRO A 234 15.12 -31.38 -15.12
CA PRO A 234 14.15 -31.32 -14.02
C PRO A 234 14.77 -31.04 -12.63
N LEU A 235 16.10 -30.93 -12.55
CA LEU A 235 16.85 -30.57 -11.35
C LEU A 235 17.39 -29.12 -11.38
N ASN A 236 17.16 -28.36 -12.45
CA ASN A 236 17.65 -27.00 -12.60
C ASN A 236 16.55 -26.00 -12.21
N LEU A 237 16.50 -25.70 -10.91
CA LEU A 237 15.78 -24.54 -10.39
C LEU A 237 16.76 -23.37 -10.25
N HIS A 238 16.62 -22.36 -11.09
CA HIS A 238 17.38 -21.13 -11.00
C HIS A 238 16.73 -20.20 -9.99
N HIS A 239 17.51 -19.66 -9.06
CA HIS A 239 17.07 -18.66 -8.08
C HIS A 239 17.73 -17.32 -8.40
N GLY A 240 16.93 -16.28 -8.58
CA GLY A 240 17.39 -14.91 -8.76
C GLY A 240 17.00 -14.05 -7.56
N ASP A 241 18.02 -13.58 -6.82
CA ASP A 241 17.87 -12.73 -5.65
C ASP A 241 18.81 -11.53 -5.77
N SER A 242 18.28 -10.32 -5.68
CA SER A 242 19.06 -9.09 -5.90
C SER A 242 20.10 -8.83 -4.81
N MET A 243 20.04 -9.53 -3.68
CA MET A 243 21.01 -9.48 -2.59
C MET A 243 21.97 -10.67 -2.63
N GLY A 244 21.87 -11.54 -3.64
CA GLY A 244 22.69 -12.74 -3.78
C GLY A 244 22.43 -13.78 -2.69
N ARG A 245 21.28 -13.72 -2.02
CA ARG A 245 20.95 -14.69 -0.96
C ARG A 245 20.64 -16.06 -1.57
N PRO A 246 21.00 -17.15 -0.88
CA PRO A 246 20.55 -18.48 -1.29
C PRO A 246 19.04 -18.62 -1.03
N ALA A 247 18.37 -19.48 -1.80
CA ALA A 247 16.92 -19.68 -1.73
C ALA A 247 16.40 -20.12 -0.34
N ASN A 248 17.26 -20.67 0.51
CA ASN A 248 16.94 -21.17 1.85
C ASN A 248 17.29 -20.20 2.99
N ASP A 249 17.77 -18.99 2.70
CA ASP A 249 18.17 -18.06 3.75
C ASP A 249 16.96 -17.57 4.57
N ASN A 250 17.14 -17.50 5.88
CA ASN A 250 16.15 -17.03 6.84
C ASN A 250 16.46 -15.62 7.39
N ILE A 251 17.39 -14.89 6.77
CA ILE A 251 17.76 -13.54 7.21
C ILE A 251 16.86 -12.49 6.53
N TRP A 252 16.10 -11.73 7.32
CA TRP A 252 14.93 -10.94 6.88
C TRP A 252 15.09 -9.40 6.83
N SER A 253 16.30 -8.82 6.77
CA SER A 253 16.41 -7.40 7.12
C SER A 253 17.38 -6.52 6.32
N THR A 254 17.38 -6.60 4.99
CA THR A 254 17.99 -5.52 4.19
C THR A 254 16.97 -4.96 3.24
N LEU A 255 16.57 -3.73 3.52
CA LEU A 255 15.62 -2.94 2.75
C LEU A 255 16.26 -2.60 1.39
N VAL A 256 16.05 -3.46 0.40
CA VAL A 256 16.42 -3.16 -1.00
C VAL A 256 15.13 -2.85 -1.74
N THR A 257 14.87 -1.57 -1.94
CA THR A 257 13.63 -1.08 -2.57
C THR A 257 13.47 -1.56 -4.02
N SER A 258 14.57 -1.97 -4.66
CA SER A 258 14.66 -2.47 -6.04
C SER A 258 14.50 -3.98 -6.23
N CYS A 259 14.25 -4.75 -5.16
CA CYS A 259 14.10 -6.21 -5.30
C CYS A 259 12.95 -6.62 -6.23
N GLY A 260 11.83 -5.90 -6.24
CA GLY A 260 10.70 -6.19 -7.13
C GLY A 260 11.06 -6.05 -8.61
N ILE A 261 11.78 -4.98 -9.00
CA ILE A 261 12.17 -4.78 -10.40
C ILE A 261 13.27 -5.77 -10.81
N ALA A 262 14.15 -6.13 -9.88
CA ALA A 262 15.16 -7.16 -10.09
C ALA A 262 14.50 -8.54 -10.33
N ALA A 263 13.51 -8.92 -9.52
CA ALA A 263 12.79 -10.18 -9.66
C ALA A 263 12.08 -10.27 -11.03
N VAL A 264 11.41 -9.20 -11.47
CA VAL A 264 10.80 -9.12 -12.82
C VAL A 264 11.86 -9.25 -13.91
N ASN A 265 13.03 -8.61 -13.75
CA ASN A 265 14.12 -8.72 -14.72
C ASN A 265 14.71 -10.14 -14.79
N PHE A 266 14.96 -10.79 -13.66
CA PHE A 266 15.48 -12.17 -13.63
C PHE A 266 14.54 -13.16 -14.30
N VAL A 267 13.24 -12.96 -14.12
CA VAL A 267 12.19 -13.73 -14.79
C VAL A 267 12.24 -13.54 -16.32
N THR A 268 12.37 -12.30 -16.79
CA THR A 268 12.37 -11.95 -18.22
C THR A 268 13.68 -12.31 -18.92
N LEU A 269 14.83 -12.17 -18.24
CA LEU A 269 16.16 -12.50 -18.76
C LEU A 269 16.29 -13.94 -19.25
N GLY A 270 15.64 -14.88 -18.58
CA GLY A 270 15.74 -16.27 -18.99
C GLY A 270 14.99 -16.56 -20.29
N SER A 271 14.12 -15.66 -20.76
CA SER A 271 13.44 -15.88 -22.05
C SER A 271 14.45 -15.77 -23.20
N SER A 272 14.50 -16.79 -24.06
CA SER A 272 15.48 -16.89 -25.15
C SER A 272 15.36 -15.80 -26.21
N THR A 273 14.25 -15.07 -26.19
CA THR A 273 13.85 -13.97 -27.08
C THR A 273 14.21 -12.60 -26.53
N SER A 274 14.52 -12.49 -25.23
CA SER A 274 14.70 -11.19 -24.60
C SER A 274 16.11 -10.67 -24.83
N ASN A 275 16.22 -9.55 -25.55
CA ASN A 275 17.44 -8.72 -25.59
C ASN A 275 17.54 -7.82 -24.34
N THR A 276 16.91 -8.24 -23.23
CA THR A 276 16.81 -7.45 -22.00
C THR A 276 18.18 -7.40 -21.36
N ALA A 277 18.64 -6.19 -21.03
CA ALA A 277 19.86 -6.03 -20.27
C ALA A 277 19.71 -6.70 -18.88
N PRO A 278 20.78 -7.26 -18.30
CA PRO A 278 20.70 -7.78 -16.96
C PRO A 278 20.51 -6.65 -15.95
N TRP A 279 19.69 -6.91 -14.94
CA TRP A 279 19.50 -5.98 -13.83
C TRP A 279 20.79 -5.83 -13.01
N THR A 280 21.02 -4.59 -12.59
CA THR A 280 22.04 -4.17 -11.63
C THR A 280 21.43 -3.04 -10.81
N ASP A 281 22.01 -2.74 -9.65
CA ASP A 281 21.59 -1.56 -8.86
C ASP A 281 21.63 -0.27 -9.70
N VAL A 282 22.62 -0.14 -10.59
CA VAL A 282 22.80 1.03 -11.47
C VAL A 282 21.74 1.10 -12.58
N SER A 283 21.31 -0.04 -13.10
CA SER A 283 20.27 -0.09 -14.15
C SER A 283 18.84 -0.11 -13.60
N SER A 284 18.65 -0.32 -12.29
CA SER A 284 17.33 -0.33 -11.64
C SER A 284 16.46 0.89 -11.97
N PRO A 285 16.95 2.14 -11.88
CA PRO A 285 16.14 3.32 -12.22
C PRO A 285 15.67 3.30 -13.68
N ALA A 286 16.48 2.78 -14.61
CA ALA A 286 16.13 2.71 -16.02
C ALA A 286 15.03 1.68 -16.29
N PHE A 287 15.07 0.51 -15.63
CA PHE A 287 13.98 -0.47 -15.72
C PHE A 287 12.66 0.06 -15.19
N ARG A 288 12.69 0.78 -14.06
CA ARG A 288 11.51 1.44 -13.51
C ARG A 288 10.96 2.51 -14.45
N CYS A 289 11.85 3.34 -14.99
CA CYS A 289 11.52 4.40 -15.94
C CYS A 289 10.87 3.81 -17.21
N LYS A 290 11.39 2.69 -17.73
CA LYS A 290 10.81 1.95 -18.87
C LYS A 290 9.46 1.32 -18.55
N SER A 291 9.27 0.83 -17.32
CA SER A 291 8.04 0.15 -16.90
C SER A 291 6.81 1.06 -16.90
N ILE A 292 7.00 2.37 -16.67
CA ILE A 292 5.89 3.36 -16.66
C ILE A 292 5.22 3.46 -18.04
N PRO A 293 5.92 3.81 -19.14
CA PRO A 293 5.31 3.89 -20.45
C PRO A 293 4.80 2.53 -20.95
N ASP A 294 5.48 1.42 -20.63
CA ASP A 294 4.98 0.08 -20.99
C ASP A 294 3.57 -0.18 -20.41
N LEU A 295 3.38 0.06 -19.11
CA LEU A 295 2.07 -0.12 -18.45
C LEU A 295 1.03 0.89 -18.94
N VAL A 296 1.41 2.15 -19.14
CA VAL A 296 0.48 3.20 -19.61
C VAL A 296 0.04 2.94 -21.05
N VAL A 297 0.96 2.63 -21.95
CA VAL A 297 0.64 2.35 -23.37
C VAL A 297 -0.20 1.09 -23.49
N TYR A 298 0.08 0.07 -22.69
CA TYR A 298 -0.76 -1.14 -22.65
C TYR A 298 -2.18 -0.82 -22.16
N HIS A 299 -2.31 -0.07 -21.05
CA HIS A 299 -3.61 0.40 -20.57
C HIS A 299 -4.37 1.20 -21.63
N LEU A 300 -3.73 2.20 -22.25
CA LEU A 300 -4.33 3.01 -23.32
C LEU A 300 -4.77 2.16 -24.52
N THR A 301 -3.96 1.18 -24.90
CA THR A 301 -4.30 0.26 -25.98
C THR A 301 -5.54 -0.56 -25.63
N CYS A 302 -5.66 -1.02 -24.39
CA CYS A 302 -6.79 -1.82 -23.94
C CYS A 302 -8.09 -1.02 -23.82
N ILE A 303 -8.06 0.22 -23.31
CA ILE A 303 -9.28 1.05 -23.20
C ILE A 303 -9.83 1.50 -24.56
N HIS A 304 -8.98 1.54 -25.59
CA HIS A 304 -9.39 1.83 -26.96
C HIS A 304 -9.73 0.56 -27.76
N HIS A 305 -9.55 -0.61 -27.16
CA HIS A 305 -9.91 -1.87 -27.78
C HIS A 305 -11.40 -2.16 -27.53
N GLU A 306 -12.18 -2.32 -28.60
CA GLU A 306 -13.64 -2.48 -28.49
C GLU A 306 -14.06 -3.82 -27.88
N ALA A 307 -13.23 -4.86 -28.00
CA ALA A 307 -13.53 -6.20 -27.50
C ALA A 307 -12.99 -6.42 -26.06
N PRO A 308 -13.79 -7.03 -25.16
CA PRO A 308 -13.36 -7.35 -23.80
C PRO A 308 -12.26 -8.43 -23.81
N VAL A 309 -11.27 -8.26 -22.92
CA VAL A 309 -10.08 -9.12 -22.84
C VAL A 309 -10.42 -10.57 -22.50
N GLU A 310 -11.52 -10.78 -21.77
CA GLU A 310 -11.98 -12.09 -21.27
C GLU A 310 -12.29 -13.10 -22.39
N GLY A 311 -12.52 -12.65 -23.63
CA GLY A 311 -12.71 -13.50 -24.81
C GLY A 311 -11.51 -13.58 -25.76
N LEU A 312 -10.45 -12.83 -25.50
CA LEU A 312 -9.33 -12.63 -26.42
C LEU A 312 -8.14 -13.54 -26.12
N ALA A 313 -8.32 -14.56 -25.28
CA ALA A 313 -7.30 -15.53 -24.95
C ALA A 313 -7.81 -16.94 -25.27
N ARG A 314 -7.07 -17.69 -26.10
CA ARG A 314 -7.39 -19.10 -26.40
C ARG A 314 -6.66 -19.99 -25.43
N THR A 315 -7.36 -20.94 -24.83
CA THR A 315 -6.73 -22.04 -24.08
C THR A 315 -5.68 -22.71 -24.96
N MET A 316 -4.48 -22.93 -24.42
CA MET A 316 -3.40 -23.57 -25.17
C MET A 316 -3.81 -24.99 -25.61
N PRO A 317 -3.66 -25.38 -26.90
CA PRO A 317 -4.18 -26.64 -27.43
C PRO A 317 -3.55 -27.92 -26.84
N ASN A 318 -2.47 -27.78 -26.06
CA ASN A 318 -1.82 -28.87 -25.33
C ASN A 318 -2.14 -28.84 -23.82
N CYS A 319 -3.12 -28.06 -23.38
CA CYS A 319 -3.66 -28.23 -22.03
C CYS A 319 -4.33 -29.62 -22.00
N PRO A 320 -3.95 -30.53 -21.09
CA PRO A 320 -4.50 -31.88 -21.03
C PRO A 320 -6.03 -31.81 -21.03
N ALA A 321 -6.67 -32.49 -21.98
CA ALA A 321 -8.12 -32.59 -22.06
C ALA A 321 -8.65 -33.14 -20.72
N GLY A 322 -9.24 -32.28 -19.89
CA GLY A 322 -9.65 -32.60 -18.52
C GLY A 322 -9.43 -31.51 -17.47
N MET A 323 -8.68 -30.44 -17.75
CA MET A 323 -8.55 -29.31 -16.81
C MET A 323 -9.76 -28.36 -16.77
N GLU A 324 -10.63 -28.37 -17.80
CA GLU A 324 -11.81 -27.48 -17.85
C GLU A 324 -12.87 -27.84 -16.78
N GLU A 325 -12.84 -29.07 -16.23
CA GLU A 325 -13.75 -29.53 -15.16
C GLU A 325 -13.20 -29.34 -13.74
N LEU A 326 -11.98 -28.80 -13.55
CA LEU A 326 -11.47 -28.45 -12.21
C LEU A 326 -12.04 -27.14 -11.64
N ASN A 327 -13.04 -26.58 -12.31
CA ASN A 327 -13.95 -25.61 -11.74
C ASN A 327 -14.78 -26.28 -10.62
N ILE A 328 -14.76 -25.68 -9.42
CA ILE A 328 -15.75 -25.83 -8.35
C ILE A 328 -15.49 -27.00 -7.37
N LEU A 329 -14.50 -26.81 -6.49
CA LEU A 329 -14.75 -27.02 -5.06
C LEU A 329 -14.64 -25.64 -4.41
N ASP A 330 -15.80 -25.02 -4.24
CA ASP A 330 -16.08 -23.59 -3.97
C ASP A 330 -15.66 -23.09 -2.57
N ASP A 331 -15.00 -23.93 -1.76
CA ASP A 331 -14.74 -23.63 -0.34
C ASP A 331 -13.26 -23.34 -0.01
N GLY A 332 -12.39 -23.25 -1.02
CA GLY A 332 -10.98 -22.91 -0.83
C GLY A 332 -10.68 -21.43 -1.14
N PRO A 333 -9.94 -20.69 -0.28
CA PRO A 333 -9.63 -19.27 -0.49
C PRO A 333 -8.62 -18.99 -1.63
N VAL A 334 -8.46 -19.90 -2.60
CA VAL A 334 -7.43 -19.78 -3.64
C VAL A 334 -7.98 -20.21 -5.00
N SER A 335 -8.90 -19.42 -5.55
CA SER A 335 -9.15 -19.44 -6.99
C SER A 335 -7.95 -18.80 -7.69
N PHE A 336 -6.95 -19.61 -8.06
CA PHE A 336 -5.87 -19.16 -8.91
C PHE A 336 -6.45 -18.84 -10.30
N ASN A 337 -6.81 -17.57 -10.54
CA ASN A 337 -7.27 -17.07 -11.84
C ASN A 337 -6.11 -16.99 -12.85
N ASP A 338 -5.42 -18.11 -13.06
CA ASP A 338 -4.15 -18.16 -13.75
C ASP A 338 -4.25 -17.59 -15.17
N PHE A 339 -3.56 -16.49 -15.46
CA PHE A 339 -3.46 -15.94 -16.81
C PHE A 339 -2.58 -16.82 -17.71
N ASN A 340 -1.82 -17.75 -17.12
CA ASN A 340 -0.82 -18.57 -17.82
C ASN A 340 -1.38 -19.75 -18.62
N LEU A 341 -2.68 -19.97 -18.61
CA LEU A 341 -3.32 -21.06 -19.36
C LEU A 341 -3.77 -20.64 -20.76
N HIS A 342 -3.62 -19.35 -21.10
CA HIS A 342 -4.19 -18.80 -22.31
C HIS A 342 -3.15 -18.06 -23.15
N ARG A 343 -3.17 -18.33 -24.44
CA ARG A 343 -2.40 -17.58 -25.44
C ARG A 343 -3.25 -16.41 -25.94
N PRO A 344 -2.69 -15.20 -26.05
CA PRO A 344 -3.36 -14.10 -26.74
C PRO A 344 -3.83 -14.52 -28.13
N THR A 345 -5.09 -14.23 -28.45
CA THR A 345 -5.62 -14.32 -29.82
C THR A 345 -5.04 -13.22 -30.69
N ILE A 346 -5.18 -13.35 -32.01
CA ILE A 346 -4.75 -12.31 -32.95
C ILE A 346 -5.42 -10.95 -32.70
N ASP A 347 -6.62 -10.97 -32.11
CA ASP A 347 -7.40 -9.78 -31.76
C ASP A 347 -7.08 -9.28 -30.34
N HIS A 348 -6.12 -9.88 -29.63
CA HIS A 348 -5.74 -9.44 -28.29
C HIS A 348 -5.00 -8.08 -28.35
N PRO A 349 -5.28 -7.13 -27.43
CA PRO A 349 -4.69 -5.79 -27.46
C PRO A 349 -3.16 -5.77 -27.36
N ILE A 350 -2.54 -6.87 -26.90
CA ILE A 350 -1.08 -7.03 -26.89
C ILE A 350 -0.44 -6.84 -28.27
N HIS A 351 -1.13 -7.22 -29.35
CA HIS A 351 -0.60 -7.06 -30.71
C HIS A 351 -0.57 -5.58 -31.14
N SER A 352 -1.63 -4.84 -30.85
CA SER A 352 -1.68 -3.38 -31.04
C SER A 352 -0.68 -2.65 -30.14
N PHE A 353 -0.48 -3.15 -28.92
CA PHE A 353 0.51 -2.61 -27.98
C PHE A 353 1.91 -2.66 -28.57
N TRP A 354 2.32 -3.76 -29.20
CA TRP A 354 3.64 -3.87 -29.84
C TRP A 354 3.85 -2.83 -30.94
N GLU A 355 2.82 -2.51 -31.71
CA GLU A 355 2.89 -1.47 -32.74
C GLU A 355 2.89 -0.06 -32.15
N ASN A 356 2.18 0.15 -31.03
CA ASN A 356 2.16 1.43 -30.34
C ASN A 356 3.47 1.70 -29.59
N VAL A 357 4.03 0.72 -28.88
CA VAL A 357 5.28 0.90 -28.12
C VAL A 357 6.47 1.24 -29.02
N LYS A 358 6.47 0.79 -30.28
CA LYS A 358 7.49 1.16 -31.29
C LYS A 358 7.40 2.62 -31.74
N LYS A 359 6.23 3.25 -31.62
CA LYS A 359 5.99 4.66 -31.96
C LYS A 359 6.34 5.58 -30.80
N GLU A 360 6.37 5.05 -29.59
CA GLU A 360 6.70 5.82 -28.40
C GLU A 360 8.20 6.14 -28.33
N PRO A 361 8.58 7.26 -27.70
CA PRO A 361 9.99 7.57 -27.50
C PRO A 361 10.67 6.41 -26.75
N LEU A 362 11.68 5.82 -27.38
CA LEU A 362 12.46 4.77 -26.74
C LEU A 362 13.22 5.38 -25.57
N VAL A 363 12.89 4.93 -24.36
CA VAL A 363 13.79 5.07 -23.22
C VAL A 363 14.94 4.11 -23.48
N GLU A 364 16.03 4.62 -24.07
CA GLU A 364 17.25 3.83 -24.19
C GLU A 364 17.72 3.48 -22.78
N LEU A 365 17.63 2.19 -22.45
CA LEU A 365 18.28 1.69 -21.24
C LEU A 365 19.77 2.03 -21.36
N PRO A 366 20.41 2.54 -20.29
CA PRO A 366 21.83 2.81 -20.33
C PRO A 366 22.54 1.55 -20.78
N ALA A 367 23.36 1.68 -21.83
CA ALA A 367 24.11 0.55 -22.34
C ALA A 367 24.81 -0.14 -21.17
N PRO A 368 24.75 -1.48 -21.07
CA PRO A 368 25.42 -2.18 -20.00
C PRO A 368 26.86 -1.69 -19.94
N PRO A 369 27.39 -1.35 -18.75
CA PRO A 369 28.74 -0.83 -18.63
C PRO A 369 29.65 -1.80 -19.36
N LYS A 370 30.32 -1.32 -20.42
CA LYS A 370 31.25 -2.17 -21.19
C LYS A 370 32.20 -2.77 -20.17
N PRO A 371 32.29 -4.11 -20.06
CA PRO A 371 33.16 -4.72 -19.08
C PRO A 371 34.53 -4.10 -19.26
N SER A 372 35.02 -3.41 -18.22
CA SER A 372 36.31 -2.74 -18.29
C SER A 372 37.31 -3.85 -18.59
N SER A 373 37.99 -3.74 -19.73
CA SER A 373 38.91 -4.77 -20.25
C SER A 373 40.13 -5.02 -19.33
N SER A 374 40.15 -4.42 -18.14
CA SER A 374 41.18 -4.52 -17.11
C SER A 374 40.77 -5.33 -15.87
N GLN A 375 39.51 -5.73 -15.69
CA GLN A 375 39.13 -6.69 -14.64
C GLN A 375 39.06 -8.12 -15.21
N ARG A 376 40.22 -8.78 -15.32
CA ARG A 376 40.27 -10.24 -15.31
C ARG A 376 39.74 -10.70 -13.95
N VAL A 377 38.48 -11.13 -13.90
CA VAL A 377 37.98 -11.95 -12.80
C VAL A 377 38.94 -13.14 -12.68
N PRO A 378 39.59 -13.36 -11.52
CA PRO A 378 40.44 -14.53 -11.35
C PRO A 378 39.57 -15.78 -11.62
N PRO A 379 40.09 -16.79 -12.34
CA PRO A 379 39.32 -17.98 -12.65
C PRO A 379 38.77 -18.56 -11.35
N LEU A 380 37.46 -18.79 -11.31
CA LEU A 380 36.78 -19.48 -10.21
C LEU A 380 37.61 -20.74 -9.88
N PRO A 381 38.05 -20.94 -8.63
CA PRO A 381 38.83 -22.12 -8.29
C PRO A 381 37.97 -23.35 -8.62
N LYS A 382 38.49 -24.23 -9.47
CA LYS A 382 37.91 -25.55 -9.69
C LYS A 382 37.83 -26.23 -8.32
N LEU A 383 36.61 -26.46 -7.82
CA LEU A 383 36.41 -27.34 -6.68
C LEU A 383 36.91 -28.73 -7.07
N ALA A 384 38.13 -29.06 -6.64
CA ALA A 384 38.61 -30.43 -6.61
C ALA A 384 37.76 -31.19 -5.59
N GLY A 385 37.27 -32.36 -5.99
CA GLY A 385 36.37 -33.19 -5.19
C GLY A 385 36.90 -33.46 -3.80
N VAL A 386 36.15 -33.01 -2.78
CA VAL A 386 36.39 -33.36 -1.39
C VAL A 386 35.71 -34.71 -1.13
N SER A 387 36.53 -35.76 -1.08
CA SER A 387 36.17 -37.06 -0.52
C SER A 387 36.11 -36.93 1.00
N VAL A 388 34.93 -37.05 1.59
CA VAL A 388 34.74 -37.02 3.05
C VAL A 388 35.03 -38.41 3.63
N ASN A 389 36.05 -38.51 4.48
CA ASN A 389 36.23 -39.63 5.40
C ASN A 389 36.20 -39.06 6.83
N PRO A 390 35.48 -39.69 7.78
CA PRO A 390 35.35 -39.17 9.14
C PRO A 390 36.50 -39.68 10.00
N ALA A 391 37.26 -38.77 10.62
CA ALA A 391 38.17 -39.11 11.71
C ALA A 391 37.91 -38.19 12.89
N VAL A 392 37.60 -38.86 14.00
CA VAL A 392 37.44 -38.39 15.37
C VAL A 392 38.72 -37.68 15.83
N ILE A 393 38.57 -36.52 16.47
CA ILE A 393 39.63 -35.92 17.29
C ILE A 393 39.06 -35.74 18.70
N ILE A 394 39.63 -36.52 19.62
CA ILE A 394 39.55 -36.37 21.07
C ILE A 394 40.58 -35.30 21.44
N LEU A 395 40.20 -34.34 22.28
CA LEU A 395 41.15 -33.54 23.05
C LEU A 395 40.70 -33.52 24.51
N ASP A 396 41.46 -34.25 25.32
CA ASP A 396 41.51 -34.13 26.78
C ASP A 396 42.18 -32.80 27.15
N SER A 397 41.67 -32.14 28.19
CA SER A 397 42.44 -31.26 29.07
C SER A 397 41.66 -31.09 30.39
N ASP A 398 42.11 -31.83 31.41
CA ASP A 398 41.95 -31.51 32.82
C ASP A 398 42.63 -30.12 33.09
N SER A 399 42.34 -29.32 34.13
CA SER A 399 42.05 -29.64 35.52
C SER A 399 41.70 -28.33 36.29
N GLU A 400 40.92 -28.47 37.38
CA GLU A 400 40.87 -27.63 38.61
C GLU A 400 40.28 -26.20 38.53
N GLU A 401 39.54 -25.64 39.51
CA GLU A 401 38.90 -26.05 40.77
C GLU A 401 37.98 -24.88 41.22
N GLY A 402 36.96 -25.16 42.02
CA GLY A 402 36.17 -24.17 42.81
C GLY A 402 34.66 -24.14 42.48
N SER A 403 33.78 -24.96 43.09
CA SER A 403 33.23 -24.90 44.47
C SER A 403 32.56 -23.54 44.76
N ASP A 404 31.26 -23.37 45.04
CA ASP A 404 30.20 -24.24 45.57
C ASP A 404 28.82 -23.60 45.29
N ASP A 405 27.82 -24.45 45.00
CA ASP A 405 26.46 -24.57 45.59
C ASP A 405 25.65 -23.31 45.97
N ASP A 406 24.32 -23.24 45.91
CA ASP A 406 23.18 -24.08 45.49
C ASP A 406 21.95 -23.13 45.70
N SER A 407 20.80 -23.20 45.05
CA SER A 407 19.86 -24.32 45.10
C SER A 407 18.64 -24.04 44.23
N VAL A 408 18.15 -25.13 43.68
CA VAL A 408 16.94 -25.36 42.92
C VAL A 408 15.68 -25.29 43.80
N ILE A 409 14.57 -24.76 43.27
CA ILE A 409 13.23 -25.26 43.61
C ILE A 409 12.52 -25.63 42.31
N ASP A 410 12.38 -26.93 42.13
CA ASP A 410 11.49 -27.61 41.20
C ASP A 410 10.10 -27.69 41.83
N LEU A 411 9.06 -27.29 41.10
CA LEU A 411 7.67 -27.60 41.42
C LEU A 411 6.95 -27.94 40.13
N THR A 412 7.02 -29.22 39.80
CA THR A 412 6.06 -29.88 38.92
C THR A 412 4.69 -29.95 39.62
N CYS A 413 3.63 -29.59 38.90
CA CYS A 413 2.26 -29.91 39.30
C CYS A 413 1.46 -30.37 38.09
N SER A 414 1.14 -31.65 38.13
CA SER A 414 0.31 -32.39 37.18
C SER A 414 -1.16 -32.35 37.59
N SER A 415 -2.04 -32.45 36.58
CA SER A 415 -3.44 -32.94 36.60
C SER A 415 -4.56 -31.90 36.82
N PRO A 416 -5.82 -32.18 36.47
CA PRO A 416 -6.33 -33.01 35.37
C PRO A 416 -7.43 -32.32 34.53
N VAL A 417 -7.66 -32.88 33.34
CA VAL A 417 -8.77 -32.59 32.44
C VAL A 417 -10.07 -33.18 33.00
N ILE A 418 -11.10 -32.33 33.20
CA ILE A 418 -12.50 -32.77 33.34
C ILE A 418 -13.27 -32.24 32.14
N LYS A 419 -13.71 -33.16 31.28
CA LYS A 419 -14.69 -32.91 30.21
C LYS A 419 -16.08 -33.02 30.84
N GLN A 420 -16.88 -31.98 30.75
CA GLN A 420 -18.34 -32.07 30.88
C GLN A 420 -18.96 -31.61 29.57
N GLU A 421 -19.63 -32.56 28.91
CA GLU A 421 -20.55 -32.34 27.82
C GLU A 421 -21.90 -31.95 28.42
N THR A 422 -22.45 -30.82 28.00
CA THR A 422 -23.87 -30.48 28.19
C THR A 422 -24.45 -30.02 26.87
N THR A 423 -25.20 -30.94 26.27
CA THR A 423 -26.08 -30.74 25.12
C THR A 423 -27.30 -29.94 25.56
N ILE A 424 -27.56 -28.77 24.96
CA ILE A 424 -28.87 -28.11 25.04
C ILE A 424 -29.30 -27.67 23.64
N ASP A 425 -30.53 -28.04 23.35
CA ASP A 425 -31.29 -28.02 22.11
C ASP A 425 -31.67 -26.59 21.65
N LEU A 426 -31.66 -26.37 20.34
CA LEU A 426 -31.99 -25.10 19.68
C LEU A 426 -33.27 -25.26 18.87
N THR A 427 -34.35 -24.59 19.30
CA THR A 427 -35.43 -24.20 18.40
C THR A 427 -35.82 -22.76 18.71
N HIS A 428 -35.79 -21.89 17.69
CA HIS A 428 -36.89 -20.98 17.33
C HIS A 428 -36.47 -20.01 16.21
N THR A 429 -37.42 -19.84 15.29
CA THR A 429 -37.36 -19.30 13.93
C THR A 429 -37.74 -17.82 13.82
N SER A 430 -36.96 -17.04 13.04
CA SER A 430 -37.33 -15.88 12.18
C SER A 430 -38.01 -14.64 12.84
N PRO A 431 -38.21 -13.48 12.16
CA PRO A 431 -37.96 -13.16 10.75
C PRO A 431 -37.21 -11.82 10.47
N SER A 432 -36.87 -11.64 9.19
CA SER A 432 -36.31 -10.43 8.54
C SER A 432 -37.20 -9.17 8.68
N PRO A 433 -36.66 -7.98 8.34
CA PRO A 433 -37.20 -7.31 7.15
C PRO A 433 -36.21 -6.48 6.30
N LEU A 434 -36.49 -6.50 4.98
CA LEU A 434 -36.56 -5.43 3.96
C LEU A 434 -35.45 -4.35 3.87
N LEU A 435 -34.70 -4.29 2.76
CA LEU A 435 -34.98 -3.54 1.51
C LEU A 435 -35.04 -2.01 1.70
N LEU A 436 -33.99 -1.31 1.25
CA LEU A 436 -34.12 0.05 0.72
C LEU A 436 -33.25 0.23 -0.53
N ALA A 437 -33.94 0.56 -1.61
CA ALA A 437 -33.45 0.83 -2.94
C ALA A 437 -32.77 2.22 -3.04
N GLY A 438 -31.91 2.38 -4.05
CA GLY A 438 -31.25 3.66 -4.35
C GLY A 438 -30.52 3.71 -5.69
N MET A 439 -31.29 3.63 -6.77
CA MET A 439 -31.10 4.24 -8.11
C MET A 439 -29.75 4.12 -8.84
N ILE A 440 -29.76 3.24 -9.85
CA ILE A 440 -28.93 3.35 -11.06
C ILE A 440 -29.74 4.17 -12.08
N VAL A 441 -29.14 5.27 -12.58
CA VAL A 441 -29.67 6.01 -13.74
C VAL A 441 -29.05 5.38 -14.99
N LEU A 442 -29.86 4.71 -15.79
CA LEU A 442 -29.53 4.36 -17.17
C LEU A 442 -30.01 5.52 -18.06
N GLN A 443 -29.09 6.14 -18.79
CA GLN A 443 -29.42 7.04 -19.88
C GLN A 443 -29.63 6.23 -21.15
N ASP A 444 -30.82 6.37 -21.73
CA ASP A 444 -31.14 5.96 -23.10
C ASP A 444 -30.98 7.18 -24.01
N PRO A 445 -30.23 7.12 -25.13
CA PRO A 445 -30.08 8.23 -26.03
C PRO A 445 -31.01 8.04 -27.24
N ASN A 446 -32.16 8.73 -27.28
CA ASN A 446 -32.74 9.19 -28.55
C ASN A 446 -33.91 10.17 -28.39
N GLU A 447 -33.90 11.14 -29.30
CA GLU A 447 -34.98 11.97 -29.84
C GLU A 447 -35.61 13.11 -29.00
N ASP A 448 -35.23 14.33 -29.39
CA ASP A 448 -36.07 15.44 -29.87
C ASP A 448 -37.39 15.83 -29.18
N ALA A 449 -37.45 17.15 -28.93
CA ALA A 449 -38.59 18.06 -28.99
C ALA A 449 -39.55 18.20 -27.79
N ASN A 450 -39.54 19.46 -27.31
CA ASN A 450 -40.65 20.28 -26.82
C ASN A 450 -41.26 20.04 -25.44
N ASP A 451 -41.47 21.19 -24.77
CA ASP A 451 -42.40 21.47 -23.69
C ASP A 451 -42.19 20.78 -22.34
N ILE A 452 -41.45 21.46 -21.44
CA ILE A 452 -41.61 21.27 -20.00
C ILE A 452 -42.53 22.37 -19.48
N VAL A 453 -43.81 22.00 -19.37
CA VAL A 453 -44.82 22.69 -18.58
C VAL A 453 -44.49 22.52 -17.09
N VAL A 454 -44.45 23.64 -16.39
CA VAL A 454 -44.40 23.75 -14.93
C VAL A 454 -45.71 23.20 -14.36
N ILE A 455 -45.64 22.13 -13.54
CA ILE A 455 -46.74 21.77 -12.63
C ILE A 455 -46.20 21.71 -11.21
N SER A 456 -46.67 22.71 -10.46
CA SER A 456 -46.60 22.88 -9.01
C SER A 456 -47.48 21.86 -8.28
N ASP A 457 -47.19 21.71 -6.98
CA ASP A 457 -48.06 21.17 -5.93
C ASP A 457 -48.24 19.65 -5.80
N LEU A 458 -47.55 19.09 -4.80
CA LEU A 458 -48.19 18.19 -3.83
C LEU A 458 -47.62 18.45 -2.42
N ARG A 459 -48.39 19.18 -1.59
CA ARG A 459 -48.23 19.19 -0.13
C ARG A 459 -48.75 17.87 0.44
N PRO A 460 -48.17 17.38 1.54
CA PRO A 460 -48.95 16.71 2.56
C PRO A 460 -49.05 17.56 3.81
N ILE A 461 -50.28 17.90 4.15
CA ILE A 461 -50.72 18.32 5.47
C ILE A 461 -50.68 17.08 6.36
N CYS A 462 -50.01 17.12 7.51
CA CYS A 462 -50.53 16.55 8.75
C CYS A 462 -49.71 16.99 9.96
N SER A 463 -50.38 17.75 10.81
CA SER A 463 -50.07 18.13 12.17
C SER A 463 -50.26 16.95 13.12
N ALA A 464 -49.31 16.76 14.04
CA ALA A 464 -49.59 16.24 15.38
C ALA A 464 -48.52 16.72 16.36
N SER A 465 -48.96 17.59 17.25
CA SER A 465 -48.30 18.12 18.44
C SER A 465 -47.95 17.00 19.43
N SER A 466 -46.69 16.91 19.84
CA SER A 466 -46.26 16.18 21.03
C SER A 466 -45.40 17.08 21.90
N THR A 467 -46.00 17.55 22.98
CA THR A 467 -45.39 18.30 24.08
C THR A 467 -44.34 17.44 24.79
N GLN A 468 -43.08 17.88 24.82
CA GLN A 468 -42.08 17.35 25.73
C GLN A 468 -41.64 18.41 26.77
N PRO A 469 -41.21 17.97 27.97
CA PRO A 469 -41.13 18.82 29.15
C PRO A 469 -39.87 19.68 29.17
N GLN A 470 -40.00 20.89 29.71
CA GLN A 470 -38.91 21.83 29.94
C GLN A 470 -37.85 21.25 30.88
N LYS A 471 -36.60 21.26 30.42
CA LYS A 471 -35.40 20.96 31.20
C LYS A 471 -34.96 22.22 31.95
N PRO A 472 -34.57 22.15 33.24
CA PRO A 472 -34.32 23.33 34.05
C PRO A 472 -33.09 24.12 33.58
N LYS A 473 -33.29 25.44 33.59
CA LYS A 473 -32.34 26.52 33.31
C LYS A 473 -31.30 26.57 34.45
N LEU A 474 -30.04 26.28 34.14
CA LEU A 474 -28.90 26.48 35.04
C LEU A 474 -28.31 27.88 34.81
N GLU A 475 -28.24 28.66 35.88
CA GLU A 475 -27.60 29.98 35.94
C GLU A 475 -26.06 29.87 35.87
N PRO A 476 -25.35 30.91 35.39
CA PRO A 476 -23.90 30.89 35.24
C PRO A 476 -23.21 31.23 36.56
N LEU A 477 -22.38 30.31 37.06
CA LEU A 477 -21.44 30.60 38.14
C LEU A 477 -20.27 31.42 37.59
N SER A 478 -20.23 32.68 38.04
CA SER A 478 -19.14 33.61 37.87
C SER A 478 -17.92 33.29 38.74
N ASN A 479 -16.74 33.64 38.22
CA ASN A 479 -15.52 34.02 38.95
C ASN A 479 -14.79 32.94 39.77
N ILE A 480 -13.85 32.26 39.10
CA ILE A 480 -12.59 31.85 39.75
C ILE A 480 -11.42 32.44 38.96
N SER A 481 -10.63 33.22 39.70
CA SER A 481 -9.39 33.89 39.35
C SER A 481 -8.38 32.97 38.63
N ASN A 482 -7.99 33.37 37.42
CA ASN A 482 -6.85 32.82 36.68
C ASN A 482 -5.54 33.22 37.39
N SER A 483 -5.03 32.32 38.23
CA SER A 483 -3.63 32.35 38.65
C SER A 483 -2.73 32.08 37.44
N GLN A 484 -1.73 32.96 37.27
CA GLN A 484 -0.83 33.03 36.12
C GLN A 484 -0.08 31.70 35.90
N ARG A 485 -0.33 31.05 34.75
CA ARG A 485 0.63 30.10 34.18
C ARG A 485 1.84 30.87 33.66
N PRO A 486 3.06 30.38 33.88
CA PRO A 486 4.25 30.97 33.26
C PRO A 486 4.14 30.90 31.73
N PRO A 487 4.67 31.90 30.99
CA PRO A 487 4.62 31.92 29.54
C PRO A 487 5.32 30.68 28.97
N LEU A 488 4.60 29.95 28.12
CA LEU A 488 5.12 28.79 27.39
C LEU A 488 6.31 29.22 26.54
N GLN A 489 7.50 28.72 26.87
CA GLN A 489 8.67 28.84 25.99
C GLN A 489 8.35 28.21 24.64
N ILE A 490 8.60 28.97 23.58
CA ILE A 490 8.52 28.52 22.19
C ILE A 490 9.60 27.44 22.02
N ILE A 491 9.22 26.17 22.03
CA ILE A 491 10.12 25.06 21.72
C ILE A 491 10.45 25.18 20.23
N GLY A 492 11.73 25.36 19.91
CA GLY A 492 12.21 25.53 18.53
C GLY A 492 11.88 24.34 17.63
N ASP A 493 11.70 24.62 16.34
CA ASP A 493 11.29 23.65 15.32
C ASP A 493 12.20 22.40 15.31
N ILE A 494 11.59 21.22 15.42
CA ILE A 494 12.27 19.92 15.31
C ILE A 494 12.42 19.62 13.81
N ASN A 495 13.62 19.83 13.28
CA ASN A 495 13.96 19.60 11.87
C ASN A 495 14.99 18.47 11.74
N ILE A 496 15.04 17.85 10.55
CA ILE A 496 16.10 16.88 10.20
C ILE A 496 17.46 17.56 10.38
N GLY A 497 18.37 16.88 11.07
CA GLY A 497 19.71 17.36 11.40
C GLY A 497 19.81 18.11 12.74
N LYS A 498 18.69 18.39 13.43
CA LYS A 498 18.74 18.94 14.80
C LYS A 498 19.46 17.94 15.71
N THR A 499 20.45 18.43 16.45
CA THR A 499 21.28 17.63 17.36
C THR A 499 20.86 17.83 18.81
N TYR A 500 21.08 16.79 19.61
CA TYR A 500 20.75 16.71 21.02
C TYR A 500 21.90 16.06 21.78
N ASN A 501 22.11 16.49 23.02
CA ASN A 501 23.20 15.96 23.84
C ASN A 501 22.85 14.59 24.42
N SER A 502 21.56 14.29 24.55
CA SER A 502 21.05 13.02 25.06
C SER A 502 19.77 12.59 24.34
N PHE A 503 19.47 11.30 24.38
CA PHE A 503 18.22 10.77 23.83
C PHE A 503 17.01 11.27 24.61
N GLU A 504 17.14 11.42 25.93
CA GLU A 504 16.06 11.86 26.83
C GLU A 504 15.62 13.29 26.53
N GLU A 505 16.57 14.18 26.23
CA GLU A 505 16.31 15.55 25.81
C GLU A 505 15.54 15.58 24.48
N GLU A 506 16.00 14.82 23.50
CA GLU A 506 15.36 14.72 22.18
C GLU A 506 13.96 14.11 22.25
N GLN A 507 13.80 13.02 23.00
CA GLN A 507 12.52 12.35 23.21
C GLN A 507 11.53 13.29 23.90
N ALA A 508 11.97 14.05 24.91
CA ALA A 508 11.12 15.01 25.61
C ALA A 508 10.64 16.13 24.68
N ASP A 509 11.52 16.66 23.82
CA ASP A 509 11.19 17.67 22.81
C ASP A 509 10.12 17.16 21.82
N ILE A 510 10.30 15.95 21.28
CA ILE A 510 9.38 15.34 20.31
C ILE A 510 8.03 15.07 20.97
N TYR A 511 8.04 14.51 22.18
CA TYR A 511 6.80 14.24 22.92
C TYR A 511 6.08 15.53 23.29
N ALA A 512 6.79 16.60 23.66
CA ALA A 512 6.18 17.89 23.94
C ALA A 512 5.57 18.51 22.68
N LEU A 513 6.24 18.42 21.53
CA LEU A 513 5.71 18.91 20.25
C LEU A 513 4.40 18.21 19.88
N GLU A 514 4.38 16.89 19.98
CA GLU A 514 3.23 16.09 19.54
C GLU A 514 2.10 16.09 20.57
N ALA A 515 2.41 16.17 21.86
CA ALA A 515 1.42 16.39 22.91
C ALA A 515 0.67 17.72 22.70
N ARG A 516 1.35 18.79 22.25
CA ARG A 516 0.68 20.06 21.88
C ARG A 516 -0.26 19.92 20.70
N ARG A 517 0.01 18.98 19.78
CA ARG A 517 -0.87 18.62 18.66
C ARG A 517 -1.96 17.61 19.08
N GLY A 518 -1.91 17.15 20.32
CA GLY A 518 -2.84 16.21 20.92
C GLY A 518 -2.61 14.75 20.54
N HIS A 519 -1.42 14.40 20.06
CA HIS A 519 -1.04 13.02 19.73
C HIS A 519 -0.12 12.44 20.81
N ILE A 520 -0.30 11.17 21.14
CA ILE A 520 0.57 10.42 22.06
C ILE A 520 1.56 9.60 21.23
N TRP A 521 2.83 9.67 21.59
CA TRP A 521 3.92 8.98 20.90
C TRP A 521 4.62 7.99 21.85
N GLN A 522 5.25 6.96 21.27
CA GLN A 522 5.99 5.93 21.99
C GLN A 522 7.23 5.48 21.23
N ILE A 523 8.17 4.83 21.92
CA ILE A 523 9.30 4.15 21.28
C ILE A 523 8.77 2.89 20.59
N ALA A 524 8.92 2.81 19.27
CA ALA A 524 8.47 1.65 18.49
C ALA A 524 9.60 0.65 18.22
N GLN A 525 10.80 1.13 17.90
CA GLN A 525 11.93 0.28 17.53
C GLN A 525 13.25 0.86 18.05
N THR A 526 14.16 -0.02 18.46
CA THR A 526 15.52 0.33 18.88
C THR A 526 16.52 -0.60 18.20
N LYS A 527 17.45 -0.04 17.43
CA LYS A 527 18.57 -0.77 16.84
C LYS A 527 19.84 -0.51 17.66
N LYS A 528 20.41 -1.57 18.22
CA LYS A 528 21.66 -1.53 19.00
C LYS A 528 22.85 -1.99 18.17
N VAL A 529 24.03 -1.46 18.49
CA VAL A 529 25.34 -1.94 18.02
C VAL A 529 26.23 -2.03 19.25
N ASN A 530 26.75 -3.22 19.56
CA ASN A 530 27.52 -3.50 20.78
C ASN A 530 26.76 -3.07 22.04
N ASP A 531 25.48 -3.46 22.15
CA ASP A 531 24.53 -3.08 23.21
C ASP A 531 24.21 -1.59 23.38
N VAL A 532 24.86 -0.74 22.60
CA VAL A 532 24.61 0.69 22.57
C VAL A 532 23.51 1.03 21.56
N PRO A 533 22.45 1.75 21.93
CA PRO A 533 21.45 2.24 20.97
C PRO A 533 22.12 3.13 19.91
N LYS A 534 22.02 2.71 18.64
CA LYS A 534 22.51 3.45 17.47
C LYS A 534 21.37 4.18 16.75
N ARG A 535 20.17 3.60 16.73
CA ARG A 535 18.98 4.21 16.12
C ARG A 535 17.74 3.89 16.95
N ILE A 536 16.90 4.90 17.17
CA ILE A 536 15.62 4.78 17.86
C ILE A 536 14.54 5.36 16.96
N THR A 537 13.41 4.67 16.83
CA THR A 537 12.25 5.15 16.09
C THR A 537 11.11 5.44 17.06
N LEU A 538 10.70 6.70 17.13
CA LEU A 538 9.50 7.15 17.84
C LEU A 538 8.33 7.13 16.87
N ARG A 539 7.17 6.58 17.26
CA ARG A 539 5.96 6.54 16.43
C ARG A 539 4.74 7.03 17.21
N CYS A 540 3.72 7.48 16.49
CA CYS A 540 2.40 7.69 17.07
C CYS A 540 1.88 6.41 17.74
N ASN A 541 1.19 6.51 18.87
CA ASN A 541 0.60 5.37 19.59
C ASN A 541 -0.39 4.53 18.74
N HIS A 542 -0.88 5.09 17.64
CA HIS A 542 -1.81 4.45 16.70
C HIS A 542 -1.12 3.66 15.57
N TYR A 543 0.21 3.50 15.59
CA TYR A 543 0.97 2.98 14.44
C TYR A 543 0.73 1.51 14.09
N TYR A 544 0.10 0.74 14.97
CA TYR A 544 -0.21 -0.66 14.67
C TYR A 544 -1.45 -0.76 13.78
N GLN A 545 -1.43 -1.71 12.85
CA GLN A 545 -2.64 -2.16 12.18
C GLN A 545 -3.58 -2.82 13.20
N HIS A 546 -4.87 -2.51 13.12
CA HIS A 546 -5.87 -3.22 13.90
C HIS A 546 -5.99 -4.64 13.35
N THR A 547 -5.45 -5.63 14.07
CA THR A 547 -5.80 -7.03 13.88
C THR A 547 -7.02 -7.32 14.76
N PRO A 548 -8.21 -7.60 14.18
CA PRO A 548 -9.37 -7.98 14.98
C PRO A 548 -9.09 -9.32 15.67
N SER A 549 -8.73 -9.29 16.95
CA SER A 549 -8.64 -10.49 17.77
C SER A 549 -10.01 -10.75 18.42
N HIS A 550 -10.88 -11.47 17.71
CA HIS A 550 -12.16 -11.87 18.27
C HIS A 550 -11.98 -13.11 19.14
N LEU A 551 -12.08 -12.95 20.46
CA LEU A 551 -12.41 -14.06 21.34
C LEU A 551 -13.92 -14.30 21.21
N HIS A 552 -14.30 -15.49 20.73
CA HIS A 552 -15.64 -15.83 20.24
C HIS A 552 -16.79 -15.70 21.27
N THR A 553 -16.49 -15.32 22.52
CA THR A 553 -17.41 -15.43 23.68
C THR A 553 -17.68 -14.12 24.44
N ILE A 554 -17.13 -12.96 24.05
CA ILE A 554 -17.32 -11.71 24.80
C ILE A 554 -18.19 -10.70 24.03
N ASN A 555 -19.26 -10.22 24.66
CA ASN A 555 -20.20 -9.23 24.13
C ASN A 555 -19.55 -7.84 23.98
N HIS A 556 -19.43 -7.31 22.76
CA HIS A 556 -18.55 -6.18 22.39
C HIS A 556 -19.25 -4.81 22.27
N ARG A 557 -20.00 -4.34 23.27
CA ARG A 557 -20.66 -3.02 23.13
C ARG A 557 -19.80 -1.77 23.38
N CYS A 558 -18.54 -1.85 23.84
CA CYS A 558 -17.88 -0.63 24.36
C CYS A 558 -16.36 -0.43 24.14
N GLY A 559 -15.71 -1.01 23.14
CA GLY A 559 -14.27 -0.73 22.92
C GLY A 559 -13.87 -0.72 21.45
N LYS A 560 -13.93 0.45 20.79
CA LYS A 560 -13.24 0.61 19.49
C LYS A 560 -11.74 0.61 19.76
N SER A 561 -11.02 -0.34 19.17
CA SER A 561 -9.56 -0.31 19.19
C SER A 561 -9.08 1.00 18.57
N ILE A 562 -8.14 1.64 19.26
CA ILE A 562 -7.59 2.96 18.91
C ILE A 562 -6.53 2.85 17.79
N LYS A 563 -6.34 1.68 17.16
CA LYS A 563 -5.29 1.42 16.17
C LYS A 563 -5.71 1.87 14.76
N THR A 564 -4.93 2.74 14.10
CA THR A 564 -5.27 3.29 12.77
C THR A 564 -4.17 3.11 11.72
N ASP A 565 -3.16 2.29 11.99
CA ASP A 565 -2.00 2.14 11.10
C ASP A 565 -1.35 3.51 10.77
N CYS A 566 -1.16 4.33 11.80
CA CYS A 566 -0.63 5.68 11.64
C CYS A 566 0.87 5.64 11.26
N MET A 567 1.22 6.30 10.15
CA MET A 567 2.59 6.32 9.61
C MET A 567 3.50 7.39 10.24
N ALA A 568 2.95 8.30 11.05
CA ALA A 568 3.72 9.37 11.70
C ALA A 568 4.83 8.79 12.61
N HIS A 569 6.07 9.14 12.30
CA HIS A 569 7.25 8.67 13.02
C HIS A 569 8.46 9.58 12.88
N VAL A 570 9.40 9.45 13.81
CA VAL A 570 10.67 10.16 13.82
C VAL A 570 11.79 9.15 14.06
N ASN A 571 12.85 9.20 13.26
CA ASN A 571 14.04 8.38 13.45
C ASN A 571 15.17 9.21 14.03
N LEU A 572 15.70 8.73 15.15
CA LEU A 572 16.83 9.32 15.88
C LEU A 572 18.05 8.45 15.66
N THR A 573 19.17 9.05 15.30
CA THR A 573 20.43 8.34 15.09
C THR A 573 21.49 8.90 16.01
N ARG A 574 22.22 8.00 16.69
CA ARG A 574 23.37 8.36 17.52
C ARG A 574 24.61 8.45 16.65
N SER A 575 25.28 9.60 16.70
CA SER A 575 26.58 9.81 16.08
C SER A 575 27.65 8.97 16.78
N ALA A 576 28.46 8.27 16.00
CA ALA A 576 29.52 7.43 16.54
C ALA A 576 30.74 8.26 17.01
N ALA A 577 30.90 9.49 16.52
CA ALA A 577 32.09 10.30 16.76
C ALA A 577 32.07 10.97 18.15
N ASP A 578 30.91 11.50 18.54
CA ASP A 578 30.71 12.34 19.72
C ASP A 578 29.57 11.83 20.62
N GLY A 579 28.85 10.79 20.19
CA GLY A 579 27.76 10.20 20.95
C GLY A 579 26.49 11.04 20.99
N THR A 580 26.44 12.18 20.28
CA THR A 580 25.26 13.04 20.17
C THR A 580 24.15 12.36 19.38
N TRP A 581 22.92 12.76 19.64
CA TRP A 581 21.76 12.27 18.88
C TRP A 581 21.32 13.30 17.87
N HIS A 582 20.83 12.85 16.72
CA HIS A 582 20.22 13.75 15.75
C HIS A 582 19.00 13.15 15.07
N VAL A 583 18.10 14.06 14.70
CA VAL A 583 16.90 13.73 13.92
C VAL A 583 17.32 13.38 12.50
N SER A 584 17.29 12.09 12.16
CA SER A 584 17.64 11.58 10.83
C SER A 584 16.46 11.54 9.85
N PHE A 585 15.23 11.50 10.37
CA PHE A 585 14.00 11.49 9.56
C PHE A 585 12.81 11.94 10.41
N THR A 586 11.86 12.64 9.78
CA THR A 586 10.58 13.03 10.40
C THR A 586 9.42 12.84 9.43
N ASP A 587 8.36 12.16 9.87
CA ASP A 587 7.03 12.15 9.28
C ASP A 587 6.02 12.53 10.37
N TRP A 588 5.37 13.68 10.18
CA TRP A 588 4.42 14.24 11.13
C TRP A 588 2.96 14.05 10.70
N MET A 589 2.71 13.33 9.59
CA MET A 589 1.37 13.16 9.04
C MET A 589 0.60 12.06 9.77
N HIS A 590 -0.33 12.46 10.63
CA HIS A 590 -1.27 11.54 11.27
C HIS A 590 -2.48 11.28 10.37
N ASN A 591 -2.91 10.02 10.30
CA ASN A 591 -4.13 9.60 9.59
C ASN A 591 -5.36 9.50 10.51
N HIS A 592 -5.27 10.06 11.72
CA HIS A 592 -6.33 10.02 12.72
C HIS A 592 -6.41 11.34 13.48
N SER A 593 -7.56 11.59 14.09
CA SER A 593 -7.76 12.77 14.94
C SER A 593 -6.89 12.72 16.21
N PRO A 594 -6.58 13.88 16.81
CA PRO A 594 -5.88 13.95 18.09
C PRO A 594 -6.57 13.13 19.18
N GLN A 595 -5.78 12.43 20.00
CA GLN A 595 -6.26 11.66 21.15
C GLN A 595 -6.56 12.55 22.36
N ILE A 596 -5.80 13.64 22.50
CA ILE A 596 -5.96 14.62 23.57
C ILE A 596 -6.82 15.75 22.99
N PRO A 597 -8.03 16.00 23.53
CA PRO A 597 -8.87 17.11 23.10
C PRO A 597 -8.15 18.45 23.26
N SER A 598 -8.51 19.46 22.47
CA SER A 598 -7.98 20.82 22.61
C SER A 598 -8.21 21.33 24.05
N GLY A 599 -7.12 21.69 24.73
CA GLY A 599 -7.14 22.11 26.15
C GLY A 599 -6.97 20.99 27.18
N GLY A 600 -7.00 19.73 26.74
CA GLY A 600 -6.64 18.57 27.55
C GLY A 600 -5.14 18.54 27.85
N CYS A 601 -4.77 18.14 29.06
CA CYS A 601 -3.39 17.89 29.43
C CYS A 601 -3.19 16.36 29.49
N PRO A 602 -2.13 15.79 28.87
CA PRO A 602 -1.84 14.38 29.05
C PRO A 602 -1.61 14.09 30.54
N THR A 603 -2.49 13.31 31.17
CA THR A 603 -2.30 12.89 32.55
C THR A 603 -1.13 11.91 32.61
N ALA A 604 -0.25 12.05 33.60
CA ALA A 604 0.92 11.20 33.78
C ALA A 604 0.57 9.68 33.88
N SER A 605 -0.70 9.35 34.15
CA SER A 605 -1.24 7.98 34.18
C SER A 605 -1.34 7.30 32.81
N ASN A 606 -1.19 8.01 31.69
CA ASN A 606 -1.20 7.43 30.35
C ASN A 606 0.19 6.98 29.86
N ARG A 607 1.21 6.97 30.73
CA ARG A 607 2.47 6.27 30.42
C ARG A 607 2.16 4.79 30.33
N SER A 608 2.09 4.27 29.10
CA SER A 608 2.18 2.85 28.82
C SER A 608 3.37 2.30 29.60
N THR A 609 3.10 1.44 30.57
CA THR A 609 4.13 0.69 31.28
C THR A 609 4.94 -0.05 30.24
N THR A 610 6.19 0.38 30.06
CA THR A 610 7.19 -0.35 29.29
C THR A 610 7.30 -1.72 29.96
N ARG A 611 6.69 -2.76 29.37
CA ARG A 611 7.08 -4.14 29.67
C ARG A 611 8.51 -4.30 29.17
N VAL A 612 9.46 -4.04 30.04
CA VAL A 612 10.83 -4.52 29.87
C VAL A 612 10.75 -6.03 30.04
N GLY A 613 10.65 -6.75 28.92
CA GLY A 613 10.80 -8.20 28.91
C GLY A 613 12.24 -8.53 29.28
N GLN A 614 12.39 -9.32 30.34
CA GLN A 614 13.57 -10.16 30.57
C GLN A 614 13.63 -11.26 29.51
#